data_AF-A0A2S6U714-F1
#
_entry.id   AF-A0A2S6U714-F1
#
_cell.length_a   1.000
_cell.length_b   1.000
_cell.length_c   1.000
_cell.angle_alpha   90.00
_cell.angle_beta   90.00
_cell.angle_gamma   90.00
#
_symmetry.space_group_name_H-M   'P 1'
#
loop_
_entity.id
_entity.type
_entity.pdbx_description
1 polymer ?
#
loop_
_entity_poly.entity_id
_entity_poly.type
_entity_poly.pdbx_seq_one_letter_code
_entity_poly.pdbx_strand_id
1 'polypeptide(L)' 'NIDVQIVESIDPNGPFGAKEAGEGSLSGFPGALVNAIADAMGVRVTELPVTPDRLMAAIEAYEKERAA' A
#
# COMPACT_ATOMS: atom_id res chain seq x y z
N ASN A 1 2.01 1.86 -14.95
CA ASN A 1 0.99 2.86 -15.33
C ASN A 1 0.19 3.17 -14.07
N ILE A 2 -0.11 4.43 -13.77
CA ILE A 2 -0.98 4.82 -12.65
C ILE A 2 -2.30 5.29 -13.28
N ASP A 3 -3.39 4.62 -12.96
CA ASP A 3 -4.74 5.06 -13.34
C ASP A 3 -5.31 5.96 -12.24
N VAL A 4 -5.94 7.07 -12.63
CA VAL A 4 -6.42 8.09 -11.69
C VAL A 4 -7.88 8.38 -11.99
N GLN A 5 -8.71 8.30 -10.95
CA GLN A 5 -10.13 8.63 -11.01
C GLN A 5 -10.43 9.80 -10.09
N ILE A 6 -10.99 10.88 -10.64
CA ILE A 6 -11.44 12.04 -9.87
C ILE A 6 -12.87 11.78 -9.40
N VAL A 7 -13.10 11.87 -8.09
CA VAL A 7 -14.42 11.70 -7.48
C VAL A 7 -14.81 13.01 -6.78
N GLU A 8 -15.88 13.64 -7.25
CA GLU A 8 -16.35 14.92 -6.75
C GLU A 8 -17.51 14.70 -5.75
N SER A 9 -17.23 14.81 -4.45
CA SER A 9 -18.25 14.67 -3.39
C SER A 9 -18.81 15.99 -2.87
N ILE A 10 -18.33 17.13 -3.39
CA ILE A 10 -18.75 18.51 -3.10
C ILE A 10 -18.77 18.84 -1.59
N ASP A 11 -17.69 19.43 -1.08
CA ASP A 11 -17.65 19.92 0.30
C ASP A 11 -18.49 21.21 0.45
N PRO A 12 -19.49 21.27 1.36
CA PRO A 12 -20.28 22.49 1.55
C PRO A 12 -19.49 23.68 2.09
N ASN A 13 -18.31 23.45 2.69
CA ASN A 13 -17.47 24.48 3.29
C ASN A 13 -16.21 24.78 2.45
N GLY A 14 -15.91 23.94 1.46
CA GLY A 14 -14.75 24.09 0.59
C GLY A 14 -14.97 25.16 -0.47
N PRO A 15 -13.91 25.90 -0.88
CA PRO A 15 -14.03 26.85 -1.99
C PRO A 15 -14.44 26.10 -3.25
N PHE A 16 -15.56 26.51 -3.87
CA PHE A 16 -16.14 25.86 -5.04
C PHE A 16 -16.46 24.36 -4.85
N GLY A 17 -16.63 23.88 -3.61
CA GLY A 17 -16.88 22.47 -3.33
C GLY A 17 -15.64 21.58 -3.22
N ALA A 18 -14.43 22.16 -3.31
CA ALA A 18 -13.18 21.42 -3.34
C ALA A 18 -12.78 20.81 -1.99
N LYS A 19 -12.00 19.72 -2.05
CA LYS A 19 -11.31 19.08 -0.91
C LYS A 19 -9.81 18.97 -1.21
N GLU A 20 -9.05 18.59 -0.20
CA GLU A 20 -7.63 18.27 -0.32
C GLU A 20 -7.40 17.01 -1.20
N ALA A 21 -6.22 16.90 -1.82
CA ALA A 21 -5.87 15.83 -2.76
C ALA A 21 -4.36 15.46 -2.78
N GLY A 22 -3.61 15.78 -1.73
CA GLY A 22 -2.16 15.61 -1.67
C GLY A 22 -1.68 14.44 -0.81
N GLU A 23 -2.27 14.23 0.36
CA GLU A 23 -1.82 13.27 1.37
C GLU A 23 -2.55 11.93 1.25
N GLY A 24 -3.83 11.93 0.91
CA GLY A 24 -4.64 10.71 0.89
C GLY A 24 -4.06 9.59 -0.01
N SER A 25 -3.54 9.96 -1.18
CA SER A 25 -2.90 9.02 -2.11
C SER A 25 -1.56 8.49 -1.59
N LEU A 26 -0.74 9.36 -0.98
CA LEU A 26 0.53 8.99 -0.37
C LEU A 26 0.34 8.05 0.82
N SER A 27 -0.60 8.38 1.72
CA SER A 27 -0.86 7.57 2.92
C SER A 27 -1.44 6.19 2.59
N GLY A 28 -2.24 6.09 1.52
CA GLY A 28 -2.84 4.82 1.10
C GLY A 28 -1.87 3.84 0.44
N PHE A 29 -0.85 4.35 -0.27
CA PHE A 29 0.04 3.51 -1.08
C PHE A 29 0.84 2.45 -0.29
N PRO A 30 1.51 2.78 0.85
CA PRO A 30 2.30 1.78 1.57
C PRO A 30 1.50 0.57 2.02
N GLY A 31 0.27 0.78 2.50
CA GLY A 31 -0.64 -0.30 2.89
C GLY A 31 -1.10 -1.14 1.70
N ALA A 32 -1.44 -0.50 0.58
CA ALA A 32 -1.81 -1.19 -0.64
C ALA A 32 -0.67 -2.07 -1.19
N LEU A 33 0.57 -1.58 -1.16
CA LEU A 33 1.76 -2.31 -1.61
C LEU A 33 1.99 -3.59 -0.79
N VAL A 34 2.03 -3.50 0.54
CA VAL A 34 2.31 -4.68 1.38
C VAL A 34 1.17 -5.69 1.36
N ASN A 35 -0.07 -5.23 1.22
CA ASN A 35 -1.22 -6.12 1.05
C ASN A 35 -1.18 -6.85 -0.30
N ALA A 36 -0.75 -6.18 -1.38
CA ALA A 36 -0.58 -6.81 -2.68
C ALA A 36 0.52 -7.89 -2.67
N ILE A 37 1.61 -7.67 -1.93
CA ILE A 37 2.65 -8.71 -1.72
C ILE A 37 2.08 -9.90 -0.96
N ALA A 38 1.32 -9.65 0.11
CA ALA A 38 0.69 -10.72 0.89
C ALA A 38 -0.33 -11.51 0.07
N ASP A 39 -1.10 -10.86 -0.80
CA ASP A 39 -2.04 -11.51 -1.72
C ASP A 39 -1.30 -12.38 -2.75
N ALA A 40 -0.24 -11.85 -3.38
CA ALA A 40 0.50 -12.54 -4.43
C ALA A 40 1.35 -13.71 -3.91
N MET A 41 1.91 -13.62 -2.71
CA MET A 41 2.94 -14.55 -2.22
C MET A 41 2.57 -15.26 -0.90
N GLY A 42 1.52 -14.82 -0.21
CA GLY A 42 1.18 -15.30 1.14
C GLY A 42 2.11 -14.77 2.25
N VAL A 43 3.09 -13.93 1.92
CA VAL A 43 4.09 -13.39 2.85
C VAL A 43 3.64 -12.03 3.37
N ARG A 44 3.55 -11.86 4.70
CA ARG A 44 3.27 -10.56 5.30
C ARG A 44 4.54 -9.76 5.51
N VAL A 45 4.63 -8.61 4.86
CA VAL A 45 5.70 -7.62 5.06
C VAL A 45 5.23 -6.54 6.02
N THR A 46 5.94 -6.35 7.14
CA THR A 46 5.59 -5.38 8.19
C THR A 46 6.62 -4.26 8.35
N GLU A 47 7.63 -4.21 7.49
CA GLU A 47 8.69 -3.20 7.51
C GLU A 47 8.84 -2.54 6.13
N LEU A 48 9.05 -1.22 6.14
CA LEU A 48 9.34 -0.41 4.96
C LEU A 48 10.75 0.20 5.07
N PRO A 49 11.42 0.49 3.94
CA PRO A 49 11.01 0.19 2.56
C PRO A 49 11.06 -1.31 2.25
N VAL A 50 10.21 -1.76 1.32
CA VAL A 50 10.25 -3.15 0.80
C VAL A 50 11.34 -3.26 -0.26
N THR A 51 12.60 -3.31 0.18
CA THR A 51 13.72 -3.57 -0.72
C THR A 51 13.81 -5.07 -1.05
N PRO A 52 14.42 -5.45 -2.19
CA PRO A 52 14.53 -6.86 -2.59
C PRO A 52 15.19 -7.74 -1.53
N ASP A 53 16.24 -7.27 -0.86
CA ASP A 53 16.95 -7.99 0.21
C ASP A 53 16.05 -8.26 1.43
N ARG A 54 15.24 -7.27 1.85
CA ARG A 54 14.29 -7.41 2.96
C ARG A 54 13.14 -8.34 2.60
N LEU A 55 12.65 -8.26 1.36
CA LEU A 55 11.59 -9.15 0.87
C LEU A 55 12.08 -10.60 0.79
N MET A 56 13.30 -10.83 0.28
CA MET A 56 13.90 -12.17 0.25
C MET A 56 14.06 -12.76 1.66
N ALA A 57 14.56 -11.97 2.61
CA ALA A 57 14.65 -12.41 4.01
C ALA A 57 13.28 -12.77 4.60
N ALA A 58 12.23 -12.00 4.30
CA ALA A 58 10.87 -12.28 4.75
C ALA A 58 10.31 -13.59 4.12
N ILE A 59 10.60 -13.84 2.84
CA ILE A 59 10.22 -15.09 2.15
C ILE A 59 10.93 -16.28 2.78
N GLU A 60 12.25 -16.21 2.99
CA GLU A 60 13.02 -17.29 3.59
C GLU A 60 12.53 -17.62 5.02
N ALA A 61 12.19 -16.59 5.81
CA ALA A 61 11.63 -16.79 7.14
C ALA A 61 10.27 -17.49 7.07
N TYR A 62 9.39 -17.03 6.18
CA TYR A 62 8.07 -17.63 5.96
C TYR A 62 8.14 -19.10 5.51
N GLU A 63 9.06 -19.45 4.62
CA GLU A 63 9.26 -20.84 4.17
C GLU A 63 9.76 -21.74 5.31
N LYS A 64 10.67 -21.24 6.15
CA LYS A 64 11.15 -21.99 7.34
C LYS A 64 10.03 -22.24 8.34
N GLU A 65 9.19 -21.22 8.60
CA GLU A 65 8.04 -21.36 9.49
C GLU A 65 7.00 -22.35 8.96
N ARG A 66 6.79 -22.41 7.64
CA ARG A 66 5.87 -23.38 7.01
C ARG A 66 6.38 -24.81 6.97
N ALA A 67 7.70 -25.00 7.00
CA ALA A 67 8.34 -26.31 6.97
C ALA A 67 8.47 -26.95 8.36
N ALA A 68 8.28 -26.14 9.42
CA ALA A 68 8.26 -26.58 10.82
C ALA A 68 6.87 -27.08 11.24
#